data_AF-A0A5C8JE16-F1
#
_entry.id   AF-A0A5C8JE16-F1
#
_cell.length_a   1.000
_cell.length_b   1.000
_cell.length_c   1.000
_cell.angle_alpha   90.00
_cell.angle_beta   90.00
_cell.angle_gamma   90.00
#
_symmetry.space_group_name_H-M   'P 1'
#
loop_
_entity.id
_entity.type
_entity.pdbx_description
1 polymer ?
#
loop_
_entity_poly.entity_id
_entity_poly.type
_entity_poly.pdbx_seq_one_letter_code
_entity_poly.pdbx_strand_id
1 'polypeptide(L)'
;MTPACPRCRTGDVLAVLRLPHIWTNASGNEVRGISEVLLCARCDAGDPLVASFTPPYDPDRFVRALLGKAAGARPPEPDEHALRAEAEAWYRGEL
;
A
#
# COMPACT_ATOMS: atom_id res chain seq x y z
N MET A 1 -21.39 -1.92 10.28
CA MET A 1 -20.27 -2.74 10.80
C MET A 1 -19.09 -2.51 9.88
N THR A 2 -17.96 -2.10 10.44
CA THR A 2 -16.72 -1.96 9.68
C THR A 2 -16.20 -3.36 9.34
N PRO A 3 -15.77 -3.64 8.10
CA PRO A 3 -15.23 -4.95 7.77
C PRO A 3 -13.99 -5.23 8.62
N ALA A 4 -13.84 -6.47 9.07
CA ALA A 4 -12.64 -6.93 9.76
C ALA A 4 -11.43 -6.84 8.82
N CYS A 5 -10.29 -6.40 9.33
CA CYS A 5 -9.06 -6.32 8.54
C CYS A 5 -8.66 -7.71 8.03
N PRO A 6 -8.43 -7.90 6.72
CA PRO A 6 -8.04 -9.21 6.18
C PRO A 6 -6.67 -9.68 6.68
N ARG A 7 -5.79 -8.76 7.11
CA ARG A 7 -4.44 -9.08 7.62
C ARG A 7 -4.50 -9.71 9.01
N CYS A 8 -5.10 -9.02 9.98
CA CYS A 8 -5.12 -9.49 11.38
C CYS A 8 -6.46 -10.11 11.82
N ARG A 9 -7.48 -10.08 10.96
CA ARG A 9 -8.85 -10.60 11.16
C ARG A 9 -9.61 -10.06 12.37
N THR A 10 -9.00 -9.15 13.14
CA THR A 10 -9.46 -8.74 14.46
C THR A 10 -9.49 -7.22 14.64
N GLY A 11 -8.83 -6.46 13.77
CA GLY A 11 -8.80 -5.00 13.82
C GLY A 11 -9.77 -4.39 12.80
N ASP A 12 -10.25 -3.19 13.11
CA ASP A 12 -11.11 -2.41 12.21
C ASP A 12 -10.32 -1.81 11.05
N VAL A 13 -10.96 -1.77 9.88
CA VAL A 13 -10.47 -1.04 8.70
C VAL A 13 -10.89 0.42 8.81
N LEU A 14 -9.93 1.32 9.01
CA LEU A 14 -10.18 2.75 9.16
C LEU A 14 -10.41 3.43 7.81
N ALA A 15 -9.65 3.04 6.79
CA ALA A 15 -9.78 3.58 5.45
C ALA A 15 -9.23 2.61 4.39
N VAL A 16 -9.74 2.76 3.16
CA VAL A 16 -9.17 2.16 1.95
C VAL A 16 -8.76 3.30 1.02
N LEU A 17 -7.46 3.46 0.81
CA LEU A 17 -6.90 4.48 -0.06
C LEU A 17 -6.80 3.92 -1.48
N ARG A 18 -7.46 4.57 -2.42
CA ARG A 18 -7.36 4.25 -3.85
C ARG A 18 -6.40 5.23 -4.49
N LEU A 19 -5.19 4.76 -4.76
CA LEU A 19 -4.10 5.57 -5.30
C LEU A 19 -3.97 5.26 -6.79
N PRO A 20 -4.04 6.28 -7.67
CA PRO A 20 -3.63 6.10 -9.05
C PRO A 20 -2.17 5.63 -9.06
N HIS A 21 -1.93 4.48 -9.67
CA HIS A 21 -0.61 3.96 -9.91
C HIS A 21 -0.30 4.14 -11.39
N ILE A 22 0.73 4.93 -11.70
CA ILE A 22 1.18 5.16 -13.06
C ILE A 22 2.63 4.72 -13.12
N TRP A 23 2.95 3.85 -14.07
CA TRP A 23 4.32 3.48 -14.37
C TRP A 23 4.53 3.44 -15.88
N THR A 24 5.75 3.72 -16.30
CA THR A 24 6.15 3.59 -17.71
C THR A 24 6.74 2.20 -17.90
N ASN A 25 6.20 1.44 -18.84
CA ASN A 25 6.74 0.12 -19.14
C ASN A 25 8.04 0.21 -19.97
N ALA A 26 8.69 -0.93 -20.20
CA ALA A 26 9.94 -1.01 -20.97
C ALA A 26 9.81 -0.49 -22.42
N SER A 27 8.59 -0.46 -22.98
CA SER A 27 8.30 0.09 -24.30
C SER A 27 8.05 1.61 -24.30
N GLY A 28 8.16 2.28 -23.14
CA GLY A 28 7.89 3.71 -23.00
C GLY A 28 6.41 4.06 -22.87
N ASN A 29 5.51 3.07 -22.80
CA ASN A 29 4.08 3.31 -22.68
C ASN A 29 3.68 3.53 -21.23
N GLU A 30 2.83 4.53 -21.01
CA GLU A 30 2.20 4.76 -19.71
C GLU A 30 1.17 3.66 -19.43
N VAL A 31 1.37 2.94 -18.33
CA VAL A 31 0.42 1.95 -17.81
C VAL A 31 -0.26 2.55 -16.59
N ARG A 32 -1.57 2.75 -16.70
CA ARG A 32 -2.42 3.25 -15.62
C ARG A 32 -3.02 2.08 -14.86
N GLY A 33 -2.93 2.13 -13.54
CA GLY A 33 -3.55 1.20 -12.62
C GLY A 33 -4.11 1.92 -11.40
N ILE A 34 -4.84 1.19 -10.57
CA ILE A 34 -5.27 1.65 -9.25
C ILE A 34 -4.66 0.69 -8.24
N SER A 35 -3.94 1.24 -7.27
CA SER A 35 -3.50 0.52 -6.08
C SER A 35 -4.48 0.79 -4.95
N GLU A 36 -4.90 -0.25 -4.25
CA GLU A 36 -5.67 -0.12 -3.01
C GLU A 36 -4.76 -0.36 -1.80
N VAL A 37 -4.77 0.55 -0.84
CA VAL A 37 -4.04 0.43 0.43
C VAL A 37 -5.03 0.47 1.58
N LEU A 38 -5.00 -0.56 2.42
CA LEU A 38 -5.90 -0.69 3.57
C LEU A 38 -5.20 -0.22 4.84
N LEU A 39 -5.81 0.73 5.55
CA LEU A 39 -5.37 1.19 6.87
C LEU A 39 -6.18 0.48 7.96
N CYS A 40 -5.49 -0.27 8.83
CA CYS A 40 -6.08 -0.99 9.94
C CYS A 40 -5.64 -0.41 11.28
N ALA A 41 -6.60 -0.18 12.17
CA ALA A 41 -6.35 0.37 13.51
C ALA A 41 -5.33 -0.44 14.34
N ARG A 42 -5.27 -1.77 14.12
CA ARG A 42 -4.39 -2.66 14.89
C ARG A 42 -3.03 -2.89 14.20
N CYS A 43 -3.06 -3.22 12.91
CA CYS A 43 -1.83 -3.54 12.19
C CYS A 43 -0.96 -2.30 11.96
N ASP A 44 -1.57 -1.13 11.79
CA ASP A 44 -0.89 0.13 11.50
C ASP A 44 -0.94 1.09 12.71
N ALA A 45 -1.07 0.57 13.92
CA ALA A 45 -1.25 1.37 15.14
C ALA A 45 -0.12 2.40 15.38
N GLY A 46 1.08 2.15 14.87
CA GLY A 46 2.23 3.07 14.92
C GLY A 46 2.32 4.05 13.74
N ASP A 47 1.41 3.96 12.76
CA ASP A 47 1.44 4.79 11.56
C ASP A 47 0.82 6.17 11.83
N PRO A 48 1.49 7.28 11.49
CA PRO A 48 0.93 8.63 11.60
C PRO A 48 -0.41 8.82 10.90
N LEU A 49 -0.69 8.04 9.84
CA LEU A 49 -1.98 8.04 9.16
C LEU A 49 -3.10 7.56 10.09
N VAL A 50 -2.88 6.49 10.85
CA VAL A 50 -3.86 5.98 11.83
C VAL A 50 -4.10 7.01 12.93
N ALA A 51 -3.04 7.68 13.40
CA ALA A 51 -3.15 8.72 14.42
C ALA A 51 -3.98 9.95 13.97
N SER A 52 -4.21 10.14 12.67
CA SER A 52 -5.04 11.24 12.16
C SER A 52 -6.55 10.96 12.24
N PHE A 53 -6.96 9.71 12.49
CA PHE A 53 -8.36 9.31 12.68
C PHE A 53 -8.86 9.54 14.13
N THR A 54 -8.04 10.11 15.03
CA THR A 54 -8.47 10.45 16.39
C THR A 54 -9.52 11.56 16.37
N PRO A 55 -10.66 11.43 17.09
CA PRO A 55 -11.66 12.50 17.17
C PRO A 55 -11.13 13.78 17.83
N PRO A 56 -11.56 14.98 17.37
CA PRO A 56 -12.34 15.20 16.16
C PRO A 56 -11.51 14.92 14.89
N TYR A 57 -12.11 14.26 13.91
CA TYR A 57 -11.43 13.95 12.65
C TYR A 57 -11.15 15.23 11.86
N ASP A 58 -9.87 15.45 11.51
CA ASP A 58 -9.39 16.53 10.64
C ASP A 58 -8.83 15.93 9.35
N PRO A 59 -9.55 16.06 8.21
CA PRO A 59 -9.07 15.59 6.91
C PRO A 59 -7.72 16.20 6.51
N ASP A 60 -7.44 17.46 6.88
CA ASP A 60 -6.17 18.11 6.50
C ASP A 60 -4.99 17.49 7.25
N ARG A 61 -5.21 17.04 8.49
CA ARG A 61 -4.20 16.28 9.24
C ARG A 61 -3.90 14.95 8.57
N PHE A 62 -4.92 14.25 8.08
CA PHE A 62 -4.74 13.02 7.30
C PHE A 62 -3.94 13.29 6.02
N VAL A 63 -4.31 14.33 5.25
CA VAL A 63 -3.61 14.70 4.01
C VAL A 63 -2.14 15.07 4.27
N ARG A 64 -1.85 15.88 5.29
CA ARG A 64 -0.47 16.24 5.66
C ARG A 64 0.36 15.02 6.03
N ALA A 65 -0.20 14.09 6.80
CA ALA A 65 0.47 12.84 7.16
C ALA A 65 0.74 11.97 5.92
N LEU A 66 -0.22 11.89 4.98
CA LEU A 66 -0.06 11.14 3.74
C LEU A 66 1.02 11.72 2.84
N LEU A 67 1.03 13.05 2.65
CA LEU A 67 2.06 13.73 1.86
C LEU A 67 3.44 13.59 2.48
N GLY A 68 3.56 13.71 3.81
CA GLY A 68 4.82 13.52 4.52
C GLY A 68 5.37 12.10 4.33
N LYS A 69 4.50 11.09 4.40
CA LYS A 69 4.88 9.69 4.15
C LYS A 69 5.27 9.47 2.69
N ALA A 70 4.50 10.01 1.74
CA ALA A 70 4.78 9.89 0.31
C ALA A 70 6.11 10.54 -0.10
N ALA A 71 6.46 11.69 0.49
CA ALA A 71 7.72 12.38 0.21
C ALA A 71 8.96 11.57 0.60
N GLY A 72 8.87 10.73 1.64
CA GLY A 72 9.95 9.85 2.08
C GLY A 72 9.86 8.42 1.53
N ALA A 73 8.78 8.08 0.82
CA ALA A 73 8.57 6.73 0.32
C ALA A 73 9.54 6.44 -0.83
N ARG A 74 10.40 5.45 -0.63
CA ARG A 74 11.14 4.81 -1.71
C ARG A 74 10.57 3.41 -1.90
N PRO A 75 10.30 2.97 -3.14
CA PRO A 75 10.07 1.57 -3.40
C PRO A 75 11.24 0.77 -2.82
N PRO A 76 11.00 -0.34 -2.10
CA PRO A 76 12.09 -1.23 -1.75
C PRO A 76 12.79 -1.68 -3.04
N GLU A 77 14.11 -1.78 -3.00
CA GLU A 77 14.85 -2.36 -4.11
C GLU A 77 14.38 -3.81 -4.28
N PRO A 78 13.93 -4.21 -5.49
CA PRO A 78 13.48 -5.57 -5.70
C PRO A 78 14.62 -6.55 -5.42
N ASP A 79 14.29 -7.69 -4.80
CA ASP A 79 15.27 -8.78 -4.70
C ASP A 79 15.39 -9.44 -6.08
N GLU A 80 16.41 -9.02 -6.83
CA GLU A 80 16.71 -9.53 -8.17
C GLU A 80 16.95 -11.05 -8.20
N HIS A 81 17.44 -11.63 -7.11
CA HIS A 81 17.62 -13.08 -7.01
C HIS A 81 16.28 -13.79 -6.83
N ALA A 82 15.40 -13.27 -5.96
CA ALA A 82 14.06 -13.80 -5.78
C ALA A 82 13.23 -13.70 -7.08
N LEU A 83 13.28 -12.54 -7.75
CA LEU A 83 12.59 -12.32 -9.03
C LEU A 83 13.07 -13.30 -10.11
N ARG A 84 14.38 -13.53 -10.20
CA ARG A 84 14.94 -14.49 -11.18
C ARG A 84 14.51 -15.92 -10.87
N ALA A 85 14.57 -16.33 -9.60
CA ALA A 85 14.15 -17.67 -9.20
C ALA A 85 12.67 -17.93 -9.50
N GLU A 86 11.80 -16.95 -9.23
CA GLU A 86 10.38 -17.03 -9.55
C GLU A 86 10.14 -17.09 -11.07
N ALA A 87 10.83 -16.24 -11.84
CA ALA A 87 10.74 -16.28 -13.31
C ALA A 87 11.20 -17.63 -13.89
N GLU A 88 12.26 -18.23 -13.36
CA GLU A 88 12.72 -19.56 -13.77
C GLU A 88 11.69 -20.66 -13.43
N ALA A 89 11.09 -20.62 -12.23
CA ALA A 89 10.02 -21.54 -11.85
C ALA A 89 8.82 -21.42 -12.80
N TRP A 90 8.45 -20.19 -13.18
CA TRP A 90 7.40 -19.94 -14.16
C TRP A 90 7.71 -20.57 -15.51
N TYR A 91 8.93 -20.38 -16.03
CA TYR A 91 9.35 -20.97 -17.31
C TYR A 91 9.37 -22.50 -17.30
N ARG A 92 9.58 -23.12 -16.13
CA ARG A 92 9.50 -24.58 -15.94
C ARG A 92 8.08 -25.09 -15.69
N GLY A 93 7.09 -24.21 -15.50
CA GLY A 93 5.71 -24.57 -15.17
C GLY A 93 5.52 -25.05 -13.72
N GLU A 94 6.34 -24.55 -12.79
CA GLU A 94 6.37 -24.94 -11.38
C GLU A 94 5.67 -23.93 -10.45
N LEU A 95 5.04 -22.89 -11.01
CA LEU A 95 4.24 -21.88 -10.30
C LEU A 95 2.73 -22.16 -10.37
#